data_AF-A0A7C3XX57-F1
#
_entry.id   AF-A0A7C3XX57-F1
#
_cell.length_a   1.000
_cell.length_b   1.000
_cell.length_c   1.000
_cell.angle_alpha   90.00
_cell.angle_beta   90.00
_cell.angle_gamma   90.00
#
_symmetry.space_group_name_H-M   'P 1'
#
loop_
_entity.id
_entity.type
_entity.pdbx_description
1 polymer ?
#
loop_
_entity_poly.entity_id
_entity_poly.type
_entity_poly.pdbx_seq_one_letter_code
_entity_poly.pdbx_strand_id
1 'polypeptide(L)'
;MGSGPRPLIAARVMPGCRPRRILTRGLAPAYIRLAMRGRLFLETFGCQMNVLDSQLVAGRLRACGFEIVDDPDSADVILYNTCSVRDHAEQKVWSRLGELQDARKRRPHLVIGVIGCMAERQGTAMFHKYPHVDLLCGPAELDKLPAMVCNALATRLADPAAALRQTALAGPRAGRNAAVPWGDSDALETLDLSRSVVRGDDAARAYVRVTRGCNKFCSYCIVPYTRGPEVHRPPANIIAEVRKLADGGALEITLLGQTVNHYFWKEPDGRAVRFADLLYMIHEAVPSVRRLRFVTSYPRDFGEDVLAVMRDCPRICRYLHLPAQSGSDRMLRLMRRGYTAAQYVELIDRAREMLPDVSIASDFIAGFPGETEDDHRLSMDLIRRCRFKNSFIFKYSPRPGTAAAREYPDDVPVEVKRRRNNELLAVQQEVALELNRAMVGQTVEVMVEGPSPVGARRSAADAADDAPAAAAAPWRPGKEICQLSGRTRGDQIVCFDGDPSLAGRIVNVAIIEVSPLALRGRLVGGDGV
;
A
#
# COMPACT_ATOMS: atom_id res chain seq x y z
N MET A 1 -20.78 -25.10 53.55
CA MET A 1 -20.52 -26.12 52.50
C MET A 1 -21.08 -25.61 51.18
N GLY A 2 -20.27 -25.61 50.12
CA GLY A 2 -20.78 -25.64 48.74
C GLY A 2 -21.02 -24.30 48.04
N SER A 3 -19.94 -23.62 47.65
CA SER A 3 -19.91 -22.71 46.51
C SER A 3 -20.12 -23.48 45.18
N GLY A 4 -21.07 -23.05 44.35
CA GLY A 4 -21.23 -23.52 42.98
C GLY A 4 -21.51 -22.33 42.04
N PRO A 5 -20.77 -22.17 40.92
CA PRO A 5 -20.92 -21.00 40.06
C PRO A 5 -22.13 -21.14 39.12
N ARG A 6 -22.87 -20.03 38.95
CA ARG A 6 -23.91 -19.86 37.93
C ARG A 6 -23.29 -19.86 36.52
N PRO A 7 -23.87 -20.53 35.52
CA PRO A 7 -23.33 -20.51 34.17
C PRO A 7 -23.54 -19.15 33.51
N LEU A 8 -22.47 -18.65 32.90
CA LEU A 8 -22.42 -17.47 32.04
C LEU A 8 -23.29 -17.65 30.80
N ILE A 9 -23.98 -16.58 30.44
CA ILE A 9 -24.86 -16.41 29.29
C ILE A 9 -24.10 -16.78 28.00
N ALA A 10 -24.65 -17.75 27.26
CA ALA A 10 -24.15 -18.18 25.96
C ALA A 10 -24.19 -17.02 24.95
N ALA A 11 -23.03 -16.70 24.35
CA ALA A 11 -22.94 -15.75 23.26
C ALA A 11 -23.74 -16.25 22.05
N ARG A 12 -24.79 -15.50 21.70
CA ARG A 12 -25.67 -15.74 20.54
C ARG A 12 -24.85 -15.52 19.26
N VAL A 13 -24.64 -16.60 18.51
CA VAL A 13 -24.09 -16.58 17.14
C VAL A 13 -25.06 -15.80 16.24
N MET A 14 -24.56 -14.81 15.48
CA MET A 14 -25.36 -14.04 14.52
C MET A 14 -25.92 -14.94 13.40
N PRO A 15 -27.20 -14.78 13.00
CA PRO A 15 -27.80 -15.58 11.93
C PRO A 15 -27.43 -15.00 10.56
N GLY A 16 -26.65 -15.75 9.79
CA GLY A 16 -26.24 -15.38 8.43
C GLY A 16 -25.21 -16.34 7.83
N CYS A 17 -24.44 -17.03 8.69
CA CYS A 17 -23.55 -18.10 8.29
C CYS A 17 -24.31 -19.44 8.22
N ARG A 18 -25.21 -19.61 7.24
CA ARG A 18 -25.67 -20.96 6.86
C ARG A 18 -24.85 -21.41 5.66
N PRO A 19 -23.90 -22.36 5.82
CA PRO A 19 -23.20 -22.92 4.68
C PRO A 19 -24.23 -23.61 3.77
N ARG A 20 -24.33 -23.15 2.51
CA ARG A 20 -25.01 -23.92 1.46
C ARG A 20 -24.31 -25.27 1.37
N ARG A 21 -25.00 -26.33 1.84
CA ARG A 21 -24.68 -27.76 1.70
C ARG A 21 -23.22 -28.05 1.35
N ILE A 22 -22.31 -27.77 2.28
CA ILE A 22 -21.02 -28.45 2.31
C ILE A 22 -21.33 -29.88 2.76
N LEU A 23 -20.80 -30.86 2.03
CA LEU A 23 -20.80 -32.28 2.40
C LEU A 23 -20.26 -32.42 3.83
N THR A 24 -21.16 -32.43 4.80
CA THR A 24 -20.91 -32.44 6.25
C THR A 24 -20.95 -33.85 6.82
N ARG A 25 -20.96 -34.88 5.96
CA ARG A 25 -20.75 -36.26 6.40
C ARG A 25 -19.25 -36.53 6.47
N GLY A 26 -18.68 -36.44 7.66
CA GLY A 26 -17.42 -37.13 8.00
C GLY A 26 -16.30 -36.33 8.67
N LEU A 27 -16.39 -35.00 8.83
CA LEU A 27 -15.33 -34.24 9.51
C LEU A 27 -15.56 -34.19 11.03
N ALA A 28 -14.63 -34.74 11.80
CA ALA A 28 -14.71 -34.79 13.26
C ALA A 28 -14.64 -33.37 13.88
N PRO A 29 -15.29 -33.10 15.03
CA PRO A 29 -15.28 -31.79 15.72
C PRO A 29 -13.89 -31.22 16.05
N ALA A 30 -12.87 -32.08 16.13
CA ALA A 30 -11.47 -31.68 16.32
C ALA A 30 -10.89 -30.93 15.10
N TYR A 31 -11.32 -31.25 13.87
CA TYR A 31 -10.87 -30.58 12.64
C TYR A 31 -11.39 -29.16 12.52
N ILE A 32 -12.58 -28.88 13.05
CA ILE A 32 -13.14 -27.51 13.10
C ILE A 32 -12.38 -26.64 14.11
N ARG A 33 -11.89 -27.23 15.21
CA ARG A 33 -11.04 -26.52 16.19
C ARG A 33 -9.61 -26.30 15.70
N LEU A 34 -9.03 -27.24 14.95
CA LEU A 34 -7.69 -27.10 14.36
C LEU A 34 -7.69 -26.13 13.16
N ALA A 35 -8.78 -26.10 12.38
CA ALA A 35 -8.97 -25.14 11.28
C ALA A 35 -9.11 -23.67 11.74
N MET A 36 -9.18 -23.40 13.05
CA MET A 36 -9.30 -22.06 13.66
C MET A 36 -8.10 -21.66 14.56
N ARG A 37 -6.98 -22.40 14.52
CA ARG A 37 -5.74 -22.10 15.29
C ARG A 37 -4.46 -22.33 14.49
N GLY A 38 -4.48 -22.02 13.20
CA GLY A 38 -3.28 -22.15 12.35
C GLY A 38 -2.33 -20.96 12.52
N ARG A 39 -1.05 -21.19 12.21
CA ARG A 39 -0.03 -20.14 12.08
C ARG A 39 -0.01 -19.62 10.65
N LEU A 40 -0.16 -18.32 10.49
CA LEU A 40 -0.20 -17.61 9.22
C LEU A 40 1.07 -16.78 9.04
N PHE A 41 1.79 -17.04 7.96
CA PHE A 41 2.80 -16.14 7.44
C PHE A 41 2.23 -15.35 6.25
N LEU A 42 2.36 -14.03 6.29
CA LEU A 42 1.87 -13.13 5.24
C LEU A 42 2.99 -12.17 4.82
N GLU A 43 3.51 -12.36 3.61
CA GLU A 43 4.51 -11.45 3.03
C GLU A 43 3.87 -10.57 1.96
N THR A 44 4.16 -9.27 2.02
CA THR A 44 3.52 -8.26 1.18
C THR A 44 4.53 -7.63 0.23
N PHE A 45 4.20 -7.63 -1.06
CA PHE A 45 4.94 -6.98 -2.12
C PHE A 45 4.04 -5.98 -2.84
N GLY A 46 4.58 -4.81 -3.21
CA GLY A 46 3.88 -3.87 -4.07
C GLY A 46 3.74 -2.48 -3.49
N CYS A 47 2.51 -2.00 -3.35
CA CYS A 47 2.19 -0.62 -2.97
C CYS A 47 1.49 -0.52 -1.60
N GLN A 48 1.25 0.70 -1.15
CA GLN A 48 0.57 1.03 0.11
C GLN A 48 -0.84 0.40 0.18
N MET A 49 -1.50 0.21 -0.97
CA MET A 49 -2.78 -0.48 -1.02
C MET A 49 -2.63 -1.97 -0.66
N ASN A 50 -1.58 -2.64 -1.13
CA ASN A 50 -1.28 -4.02 -0.73
C ASN A 50 -0.93 -4.11 0.76
N VAL A 51 -0.23 -3.13 1.31
CA VAL A 51 0.04 -3.05 2.76
C VAL A 51 -1.27 -2.98 3.54
N LEU A 52 -2.19 -2.08 3.15
CA LEU A 52 -3.52 -2.01 3.77
C LEU A 52 -4.31 -3.31 3.60
N ASP A 53 -4.35 -3.87 2.38
CA ASP A 53 -5.01 -5.17 2.10
C ASP A 53 -4.50 -6.26 3.06
N SER A 54 -3.19 -6.36 3.25
CA SER A 54 -2.57 -7.31 4.17
C SER A 54 -2.93 -7.06 5.63
N GLN A 55 -2.95 -5.79 6.07
CA GLN A 55 -3.34 -5.43 7.44
C GLN A 55 -4.79 -5.83 7.74
N LEU A 56 -5.71 -5.58 6.80
CA LEU A 56 -7.13 -5.95 6.92
C LEU A 56 -7.31 -7.47 6.98
N VAL A 57 -6.66 -8.19 6.07
CA VAL A 57 -6.70 -9.65 6.00
C VAL A 57 -6.12 -10.29 7.27
N ALA A 58 -4.94 -9.84 7.71
CA ALA A 58 -4.30 -10.36 8.92
C ALA A 58 -5.18 -10.11 10.16
N GLY A 59 -5.76 -8.91 10.29
CA GLY A 59 -6.68 -8.59 11.37
C GLY A 59 -7.91 -9.51 11.38
N ARG A 60 -8.48 -9.80 10.21
CA ARG A 60 -9.63 -10.69 10.08
C ARG A 60 -9.30 -12.15 10.38
N LEU A 61 -8.19 -12.66 9.87
CA LEU A 61 -7.72 -14.02 10.14
C LEU A 61 -7.37 -14.20 11.63
N ARG A 62 -6.76 -13.18 12.27
CA ARG A 62 -6.53 -13.17 13.71
C ARG A 62 -7.84 -13.23 14.51
N ALA A 63 -8.87 -12.48 14.09
CA ALA A 63 -10.20 -12.57 14.71
C ALA A 63 -10.85 -13.95 14.52
N CYS A 64 -10.45 -14.71 13.50
CA CYS A 64 -10.84 -16.11 13.30
C CYS A 64 -9.95 -17.12 14.08
N GLY A 65 -8.95 -16.64 14.84
CA GLY A 65 -8.10 -17.46 15.71
C GLY A 65 -6.73 -17.84 15.15
N PHE A 66 -6.34 -17.32 13.99
CA PHE A 66 -4.99 -17.53 13.45
C PHE A 66 -3.94 -16.71 14.21
N GLU A 67 -2.79 -17.32 14.45
CA GLU A 67 -1.59 -16.65 14.97
C GLU A 67 -0.75 -16.15 13.79
N ILE A 68 -0.32 -14.89 13.81
CA ILE A 68 0.56 -14.36 12.76
C ILE A 68 2.00 -14.64 13.18
N VAL A 69 2.78 -15.25 12.28
CA VAL A 69 4.19 -15.59 12.50
C VAL A 69 5.07 -14.89 11.47
N ASP A 70 6.29 -14.54 11.88
CA ASP A 70 7.27 -13.87 11.01
C ASP A 70 8.19 -14.85 10.25
N ASP A 71 8.16 -16.13 10.63
CA ASP A 71 8.94 -17.18 9.98
C ASP A 71 8.05 -18.09 9.11
N PRO A 72 8.30 -18.18 7.79
CA PRO A 72 7.52 -19.04 6.90
C PRO A 72 7.68 -20.54 7.18
N ASP A 73 8.75 -20.98 7.84
CA ASP A 73 8.96 -22.39 8.16
C ASP A 73 8.09 -22.86 9.34
N SER A 74 7.76 -21.95 10.25
CA SER A 74 6.80 -22.18 11.33
C SER A 74 5.32 -22.12 10.90
N ALA A 75 5.02 -21.67 9.68
CA ALA A 75 3.64 -21.43 9.25
C ALA A 75 2.90 -22.67 8.74
N ASP A 76 1.59 -22.72 9.01
CA ASP A 76 0.66 -23.70 8.46
C ASP A 76 -0.04 -23.14 7.20
N VAL A 77 -0.10 -21.81 7.07
CA VAL A 77 -0.62 -21.07 5.92
C VAL A 77 0.40 -20.01 5.51
N ILE A 78 0.80 -19.98 4.25
CA ILE A 78 1.64 -18.94 3.65
C ILE A 78 0.83 -18.18 2.61
N LEU A 79 0.70 -16.87 2.81
CA LEU A 79 0.06 -15.96 1.86
C LEU A 79 1.06 -14.95 1.31
N TYR A 80 1.09 -14.81 -0.01
CA TYR A 80 1.82 -13.73 -0.69
C TYR A 80 0.84 -12.70 -1.24
N ASN A 81 0.86 -11.48 -0.72
CA ASN A 81 0.08 -10.37 -1.27
C ASN A 81 0.94 -9.57 -2.26
N THR A 82 0.49 -9.41 -3.49
CA THR A 82 1.33 -8.85 -4.55
C THR A 82 0.59 -7.96 -5.56
N CYS A 83 1.34 -7.01 -6.10
CA CYS A 83 0.89 -6.05 -7.10
C CYS A 83 1.20 -6.55 -8.52
N SER A 84 0.30 -6.30 -9.47
CA SER A 84 0.54 -6.59 -10.90
C SER A 84 1.05 -5.40 -11.71
N VAL A 85 1.23 -4.25 -11.06
CA VAL A 85 1.72 -3.02 -11.70
C VAL A 85 3.25 -3.04 -11.83
N ARG A 86 3.96 -3.44 -10.76
CA ARG A 86 5.44 -3.41 -10.70
C ARG A 86 6.05 -4.78 -11.00
N ASP A 87 6.98 -4.82 -11.96
CA ASP A 87 7.48 -6.10 -12.49
C ASP A 87 8.30 -6.87 -11.47
N HIS A 88 9.20 -6.16 -10.79
CA HIS A 88 9.99 -6.71 -9.70
C HIS A 88 9.15 -7.29 -8.56
N ALA A 89 7.94 -6.78 -8.31
CA ALA A 89 7.07 -7.35 -7.28
C ALA A 89 6.57 -8.74 -7.68
N GLU A 90 6.21 -8.94 -8.95
CA GLU A 90 5.80 -10.25 -9.45
C GLU A 90 6.96 -11.24 -9.47
N GLN A 91 8.15 -10.82 -9.90
CA GLN A 91 9.33 -11.68 -9.94
C GLN A 91 9.71 -12.24 -8.56
N LYS A 92 9.57 -11.42 -7.50
CA LYS A 92 9.80 -11.89 -6.12
C LYS A 92 8.84 -13.00 -5.73
N VAL A 93 7.55 -12.86 -6.02
CA VAL A 93 6.56 -13.91 -5.74
C VAL A 93 6.86 -15.17 -6.55
N TRP A 94 7.27 -15.05 -7.82
CA TRP A 94 7.65 -16.22 -8.62
C TRP A 94 8.83 -16.99 -8.01
N SER A 95 9.86 -16.28 -7.51
CA SER A 95 10.99 -16.91 -6.81
C SER A 95 10.51 -17.65 -5.56
N ARG A 96 9.75 -16.95 -4.71
CA ARG A 96 9.22 -17.51 -3.45
C ARG A 96 8.34 -18.73 -3.68
N LEU A 97 7.46 -18.71 -4.68
CA LEU A 97 6.63 -19.85 -5.03
C LEU A 97 7.48 -21.04 -5.52
N GLY A 98 8.58 -20.79 -6.24
CA GLY A 98 9.52 -21.85 -6.62
C GLY A 98 10.16 -22.53 -5.40
N GLU A 99 10.63 -21.73 -4.44
CA GLU A 99 11.24 -22.21 -3.19
C GLU A 99 10.27 -23.07 -2.35
N LEU A 100 8.97 -22.74 -2.37
CA LEU A 100 7.96 -23.47 -1.61
C LEU A 100 7.61 -24.86 -2.16
N GLN A 101 8.04 -25.22 -3.37
CA GLN A 101 7.77 -26.55 -3.94
C GLN A 101 8.39 -27.66 -3.06
N ASP A 102 9.61 -27.46 -2.58
CA ASP A 102 10.29 -28.42 -1.71
C ASP A 102 9.82 -28.33 -0.26
N ALA A 103 9.41 -27.14 0.19
CA ALA A 103 8.73 -26.98 1.48
C ALA A 103 7.43 -27.81 1.52
N ARG A 104 6.66 -27.82 0.41
CA ARG A 104 5.42 -28.59 0.30
C ARG A 104 5.62 -30.10 0.38
N LYS A 105 6.71 -30.63 -0.20
CA LYS A 105 7.07 -32.06 -0.08
C LYS A 105 7.33 -32.46 1.37
N ARG A 106 7.96 -31.59 2.16
CA ARG A 106 8.27 -31.80 3.59
C ARG A 106 7.06 -31.54 4.49
N ARG A 107 6.19 -30.61 4.13
CA ARG A 107 4.99 -30.20 4.87
C ARG A 107 3.73 -30.38 4.01
N PRO A 108 3.19 -31.61 3.85
CA PRO A 108 2.04 -31.87 2.98
C PRO A 108 0.76 -31.09 3.35
N HIS A 109 0.62 -30.70 4.62
CA HIS A 109 -0.52 -29.95 5.17
C HIS A 109 -0.44 -28.43 4.94
N LEU A 110 0.71 -27.91 4.51
CA LEU A 110 0.94 -26.48 4.29
C LEU A 110 -0.06 -25.91 3.27
N VAL A 111 -0.69 -24.78 3.56
CA VAL A 111 -1.54 -24.08 2.59
C VAL A 111 -0.76 -22.92 1.98
N ILE A 112 -0.74 -22.83 0.64
CA ILE A 112 -0.02 -21.78 -0.09
C ILE A 112 -1.04 -20.96 -0.88
N GLY A 113 -1.10 -19.66 -0.62
CA GLY A 113 -2.01 -18.75 -1.30
C GLY A 113 -1.32 -17.51 -1.88
N VAL A 114 -1.87 -17.00 -2.98
CA VAL A 114 -1.47 -15.71 -3.55
C VAL A 114 -2.68 -14.79 -3.58
N ILE A 115 -2.53 -13.57 -3.08
CA ILE A 115 -3.59 -12.58 -3.03
C ILE A 115 -3.16 -11.28 -3.73
N GLY A 116 -4.14 -10.44 -4.05
CA GLY A 116 -3.91 -9.12 -4.64
C GLY A 116 -3.97 -9.09 -6.17
N CYS A 117 -3.54 -7.98 -6.78
CA CYS A 117 -3.79 -7.72 -8.21
C CYS A 117 -3.12 -8.74 -9.14
N MET A 118 -2.01 -9.36 -8.72
CA MET A 118 -1.36 -10.42 -9.50
C MET A 118 -2.19 -11.70 -9.53
N ALA A 119 -2.81 -12.07 -8.40
CA ALA A 119 -3.71 -13.22 -8.32
C ALA A 119 -4.92 -13.03 -9.26
N GLU A 120 -5.51 -11.83 -9.26
CA GLU A 120 -6.61 -11.47 -10.17
C GLU A 120 -6.22 -11.59 -11.65
N ARG A 121 -5.05 -11.04 -12.01
CA ARG A 121 -4.60 -11.04 -13.41
C ARG A 121 -4.22 -12.43 -13.91
N GLN A 122 -3.49 -13.20 -13.12
CA GLN A 122 -3.01 -14.53 -13.50
C GLN A 122 -4.13 -15.55 -13.50
N GLY A 123 -5.07 -15.45 -12.55
CA GLY A 123 -6.18 -16.38 -12.40
C GLY A 123 -5.72 -17.84 -12.47
N THR A 124 -6.48 -18.67 -13.18
CA THR A 124 -6.20 -20.12 -13.27
C THR A 124 -4.87 -20.48 -13.92
N ALA A 125 -4.27 -19.58 -14.72
CA ALA A 125 -2.97 -19.82 -15.35
C ALA A 125 -1.85 -20.04 -14.30
N MET A 126 -1.98 -19.43 -13.11
CA MET A 126 -1.01 -19.62 -12.04
C MET A 126 -0.96 -21.08 -11.55
N PHE A 127 -2.11 -21.76 -11.47
CA PHE A 127 -2.15 -23.15 -11.01
C PHE A 127 -1.49 -24.11 -12.00
N HIS A 128 -1.52 -23.81 -13.29
CA HIS A 128 -0.80 -24.61 -14.30
C HIS A 128 0.71 -24.48 -14.14
N LYS A 129 1.20 -23.28 -13.80
CA LYS A 129 2.63 -23.02 -13.62
C LYS A 129 3.15 -23.47 -12.24
N TYR A 130 2.33 -23.31 -11.20
CA TYR A 130 2.65 -23.67 -9.81
C TYR A 130 1.51 -24.50 -9.20
N PRO A 131 1.46 -25.82 -9.46
CA PRO A 131 0.36 -26.69 -9.01
C PRO A 131 0.23 -26.83 -7.50
N HIS A 132 1.25 -26.47 -6.73
CA HIS A 132 1.25 -26.50 -5.27
C HIS A 132 0.58 -25.29 -4.62
N VAL A 133 0.16 -24.30 -5.41
CA VAL A 133 -0.65 -23.17 -4.92
C VAL A 133 -2.09 -23.65 -4.70
N ASP A 134 -2.62 -23.45 -3.49
CA ASP A 134 -3.93 -23.93 -3.06
C ASP A 134 -5.05 -22.93 -3.35
N LEU A 135 -4.77 -21.62 -3.24
CA LEU A 135 -5.79 -20.58 -3.39
C LEU A 135 -5.25 -19.29 -4.03
N LEU A 136 -6.14 -18.62 -4.76
CA LEU A 136 -5.92 -17.31 -5.34
C LEU A 136 -7.07 -16.38 -4.94
N CYS A 137 -6.76 -15.19 -4.46
CA CYS A 137 -7.78 -14.22 -4.04
C CYS A 137 -7.51 -12.84 -4.63
N GLY A 138 -8.45 -12.36 -5.44
CA GLY A 138 -8.39 -11.02 -6.03
C GLY A 138 -8.67 -9.91 -5.00
N PRO A 139 -8.30 -8.65 -5.29
CA PRO A 139 -8.57 -7.52 -4.40
C PRO A 139 -10.06 -7.29 -4.10
N ALA A 140 -10.95 -7.72 -4.98
CA ALA A 140 -12.39 -7.53 -4.86
C ALA A 140 -13.09 -8.60 -4.00
N GLU A 141 -12.35 -9.62 -3.51
CA GLU A 141 -12.91 -10.75 -2.77
C GLU A 141 -12.19 -11.03 -1.45
N LEU A 142 -11.43 -10.05 -0.95
CA LEU A 142 -10.65 -10.18 0.28
C LEU A 142 -11.51 -10.47 1.51
N ASP A 143 -12.79 -10.10 1.50
CA ASP A 143 -13.78 -10.44 2.52
C ASP A 143 -14.03 -11.96 2.61
N LYS A 144 -13.89 -12.69 1.50
CA LYS A 144 -14.09 -14.15 1.40
C LYS A 144 -12.86 -14.94 1.81
N LEU A 145 -11.69 -14.31 1.86
CA LEU A 145 -10.40 -14.97 2.10
C LEU A 145 -10.36 -15.82 3.39
N PRO A 146 -10.91 -15.40 4.54
CA PRO A 146 -10.94 -16.26 5.74
C PRO A 146 -11.61 -17.61 5.50
N ALA A 147 -12.76 -17.62 4.80
CA ALA A 147 -13.45 -18.86 4.47
C ALA A 147 -12.65 -19.72 3.49
N MET A 148 -11.97 -19.10 2.52
CA MET A 148 -11.11 -19.80 1.56
C MET A 148 -9.93 -20.48 2.25
N VAL A 149 -9.27 -19.78 3.18
CA VAL A 149 -8.14 -20.32 3.96
C VAL A 149 -8.60 -21.49 4.82
N CYS A 150 -9.71 -21.35 5.56
CA CYS A 150 -10.25 -22.43 6.39
C CYS A 150 -10.60 -23.68 5.56
N ASN A 151 -11.20 -23.50 4.38
CA ASN A 151 -11.53 -24.60 3.48
C ASN A 151 -10.28 -25.30 2.93
N ALA A 152 -9.27 -24.52 2.53
CA ALA A 152 -8.01 -25.08 2.02
C ALA A 152 -7.27 -25.87 3.11
N LEU A 153 -7.20 -25.32 4.32
CA LEU A 153 -6.56 -25.96 5.47
C LEU A 153 -7.30 -27.25 5.85
N ALA A 154 -8.63 -27.22 5.97
CA ALA A 154 -9.42 -28.40 6.28
C ALA A 154 -9.26 -29.51 5.21
N THR A 155 -9.21 -29.13 3.93
CA THR A 155 -9.01 -30.08 2.82
C THR A 155 -7.65 -30.77 2.92
N ARG A 156 -6.57 -29.99 3.14
CA ARG A 156 -5.20 -30.54 3.24
C ARG A 156 -4.97 -31.37 4.50
N LEU A 157 -5.64 -31.03 5.59
CA LEU A 157 -5.58 -31.84 6.82
C LEU A 157 -6.36 -33.16 6.69
N ALA A 158 -7.47 -33.16 5.93
CA ALA A 158 -8.27 -34.36 5.71
C ALA A 158 -7.63 -35.31 4.68
N ASP A 159 -7.05 -34.76 3.62
CA ASP A 159 -6.32 -35.51 2.61
C ASP A 159 -5.13 -34.67 2.09
N PRO A 160 -3.90 -34.93 2.57
CA PRO A 160 -2.72 -34.21 2.12
C PRO A 160 -2.40 -34.43 0.63
N ALA A 161 -2.82 -35.57 0.08
CA ALA A 161 -2.65 -35.94 -1.32
C ALA A 161 -3.81 -35.46 -2.20
N ALA A 162 -4.92 -34.99 -1.61
CA ALA A 162 -6.00 -34.39 -2.37
C ALA A 162 -5.46 -33.25 -3.21
N ALA A 163 -5.65 -33.36 -4.52
CA ALA A 163 -5.65 -32.19 -5.38
C ALA A 163 -6.76 -31.29 -4.85
N LEU A 164 -6.39 -30.18 -4.20
CA LEU A 164 -7.36 -29.17 -3.84
C LEU A 164 -8.11 -28.83 -5.13
N ARG A 165 -9.44 -28.97 -5.15
CA ARG A 165 -10.25 -28.41 -6.23
C ARG A 165 -9.90 -26.93 -6.24
N GLN A 166 -9.09 -26.52 -7.22
CA GLN A 166 -8.58 -25.18 -7.40
C GLN A 166 -9.79 -24.25 -7.31
N THR A 167 -9.99 -23.65 -6.14
CA THR A 167 -11.15 -22.80 -5.91
C THR A 167 -10.77 -21.45 -6.49
N ALA A 168 -10.75 -21.43 -7.83
CA ALA A 168 -10.48 -20.24 -8.62
C ALA A 168 -11.74 -19.37 -8.54
N LEU A 169 -11.75 -18.42 -7.61
CA LEU A 169 -12.67 -17.30 -7.68
C LEU A 169 -12.07 -16.10 -8.45
N ALA A 170 -10.75 -16.09 -8.68
CA ALA A 170 -10.09 -15.05 -9.44
C ALA A 170 -9.90 -15.44 -10.92
N GLY A 171 -10.54 -14.69 -11.81
CA GLY A 171 -10.26 -14.73 -13.24
C GLY A 171 -11.13 -13.73 -14.01
N PRO A 172 -10.63 -13.15 -15.13
CA PRO A 172 -11.33 -12.09 -15.88
C PRO A 172 -12.66 -12.52 -16.54
N ARG A 173 -13.12 -13.74 -16.31
CA ARG A 173 -14.38 -14.32 -16.79
C ARG A 173 -15.34 -14.74 -15.65
N ALA A 174 -14.91 -14.79 -14.39
CA ALA A 174 -15.78 -15.05 -13.26
C ALA A 174 -16.49 -13.74 -12.86
N GLY A 175 -17.56 -13.37 -13.59
CA GLY A 175 -18.42 -12.25 -13.19
C GLY A 175 -18.92 -11.33 -14.32
N ARG A 176 -18.81 -11.69 -15.61
CA ARG A 176 -19.30 -10.81 -16.70
C ARG A 176 -20.79 -10.90 -17.04
N ASN A 177 -21.58 -11.72 -16.34
CA ASN A 177 -23.03 -11.80 -16.51
C ASN A 177 -23.78 -11.61 -15.19
N ALA A 178 -23.68 -10.42 -14.63
CA ALA A 178 -24.77 -9.79 -13.90
C ALA A 178 -24.47 -8.30 -13.90
N ALA A 179 -25.42 -7.47 -14.30
CA ALA A 179 -25.47 -6.13 -13.75
C ALA A 179 -25.59 -6.32 -12.23
N VAL A 180 -24.47 -6.24 -11.52
CA VAL A 180 -24.42 -6.47 -10.08
C VAL A 180 -25.07 -5.25 -9.45
N PRO A 181 -26.25 -5.38 -8.81
CA PRO A 181 -26.86 -4.27 -8.11
C PRO A 181 -25.91 -3.87 -6.97
N TRP A 182 -25.95 -2.60 -6.59
CA TRP A 182 -25.04 -1.89 -5.67
C TRP A 182 -24.80 -2.53 -4.27
N GLY A 183 -25.27 -3.75 -3.98
CA GLY A 183 -25.22 -4.45 -2.69
C GLY A 183 -23.92 -5.16 -2.31
N ASP A 184 -23.06 -5.60 -3.24
CA ASP A 184 -21.79 -6.29 -2.86
C ASP A 184 -20.68 -5.31 -2.38
N SER A 185 -20.87 -4.00 -2.57
CA SER A 185 -19.99 -2.98 -1.99
C SER A 185 -19.94 -3.04 -0.46
N ASP A 186 -20.99 -3.58 0.16
CA ASP A 186 -21.22 -3.65 1.60
C ASP A 186 -20.30 -4.68 2.28
N ALA A 187 -19.94 -5.77 1.59
CA ALA A 187 -19.08 -6.81 2.16
C ALA A 187 -17.61 -6.36 2.32
N LEU A 188 -17.04 -5.72 1.28
CA LEU A 188 -15.71 -5.12 1.38
C LEU A 188 -15.70 -3.89 2.30
N GLU A 189 -16.77 -3.09 2.31
CA GLU A 189 -16.94 -2.02 3.28
C GLU A 189 -16.92 -2.54 4.72
N THR A 190 -17.57 -3.69 4.96
CA THR A 190 -17.53 -4.39 6.25
C THR A 190 -16.10 -4.82 6.61
N LEU A 191 -15.28 -5.23 5.64
CA LEU A 191 -13.87 -5.54 5.90
C LEU A 191 -13.11 -4.31 6.39
N ASP A 192 -13.25 -3.17 5.70
CA ASP A 192 -12.62 -1.90 6.08
C ASP A 192 -13.09 -1.45 7.50
N LEU A 193 -14.40 -1.50 7.78
CA LEU A 193 -14.98 -1.10 9.08
C LEU A 193 -14.65 -2.07 10.24
N SER A 194 -14.57 -3.36 9.95
CA SER A 194 -14.30 -4.41 10.95
C SER A 194 -12.82 -4.54 11.32
N ARG A 195 -11.95 -3.70 10.74
CA ARG A 195 -10.53 -3.64 11.05
C ARG A 195 -10.28 -3.62 12.56
N SER A 196 -9.43 -4.54 13.03
CA SER A 196 -8.94 -4.52 14.40
C SER A 196 -7.92 -3.39 14.58
N VAL A 197 -8.10 -2.58 15.62
CA VAL A 197 -7.08 -1.60 16.02
C VAL A 197 -5.94 -2.38 16.68
N VAL A 198 -4.80 -2.50 15.99
CA VAL A 198 -3.58 -3.06 16.58
C VAL A 198 -2.95 -1.96 17.43
N ARG A 199 -2.66 -2.25 18.70
CA ARG A 199 -1.92 -1.35 19.59
C ARG A 199 -0.43 -1.69 19.48
N GLY A 200 0.44 -0.69 19.31
CA GLY A 200 1.89 -0.85 19.15
C GLY A 200 2.53 0.31 18.37
N ASP A 201 3.83 0.26 18.11
CA ASP A 201 4.59 1.36 17.49
C ASP A 201 4.12 1.69 16.06
N ASP A 202 3.68 0.69 15.30
CA ASP A 202 3.07 0.85 13.97
C ASP A 202 1.65 1.47 14.01
N ALA A 203 1.05 1.64 15.19
CA ALA A 203 -0.30 2.17 15.33
C ALA A 203 -0.39 3.69 15.08
N ALA A 204 0.72 4.41 15.19
CA ALA A 204 0.76 5.86 15.02
C ALA A 204 0.45 6.31 13.58
N ARG A 205 0.57 5.41 12.60
CA ARG A 205 0.33 5.69 11.19
C ARG A 205 -0.65 4.69 10.62
N ALA A 206 -1.73 5.18 10.03
CA ALA A 206 -2.72 4.29 9.42
C ALA A 206 -3.10 4.72 8.00
N TYR A 207 -3.31 3.71 7.16
CA TYR A 207 -3.91 3.88 5.85
C TYR A 207 -5.42 3.72 5.95
N VAL A 208 -6.17 4.62 5.30
CA VAL A 208 -7.63 4.53 5.17
C VAL A 208 -7.98 4.61 3.70
N ARG A 209 -8.67 3.61 3.18
CA ARG A 209 -9.10 3.61 1.79
C ARG A 209 -10.30 4.55 1.62
N VAL A 210 -10.32 5.42 0.62
CA VAL A 210 -11.49 6.26 0.31
C VAL A 210 -12.18 5.87 -0.99
N THR A 211 -11.40 5.29 -1.91
CA THR A 211 -11.85 4.86 -3.23
C THR A 211 -11.25 3.49 -3.57
N ARG A 212 -12.02 2.66 -4.27
CA ARG A 212 -11.60 1.38 -4.87
C ARG A 212 -11.71 1.47 -6.39
N GLY A 213 -10.90 0.72 -7.13
CA GLY A 213 -10.96 0.67 -8.60
C GLY A 213 -10.54 1.98 -9.29
N CYS A 214 -10.59 2.02 -10.62
CA CYS A 214 -10.17 3.19 -11.40
C CYS A 214 -10.84 3.24 -12.76
N ASN A 215 -11.42 4.39 -13.12
CA ASN A 215 -12.12 4.60 -14.40
C ASN A 215 -11.31 5.39 -15.45
N LYS A 216 -10.00 5.64 -15.23
CA LYS A 216 -9.20 6.50 -16.14
C LYS A 216 -8.69 5.77 -17.39
N PHE A 217 -8.61 4.43 -17.37
CA PHE A 217 -8.17 3.59 -18.50
C PHE A 217 -6.91 4.09 -19.25
N CYS A 218 -5.88 4.54 -18.50
CA CYS A 218 -4.58 4.87 -19.09
C CYS A 218 -4.02 3.65 -19.83
N SER A 219 -3.42 3.86 -21.00
CA SER A 219 -3.15 2.75 -21.94
C SER A 219 -2.21 1.68 -21.38
N TYR A 220 -1.28 2.04 -20.49
CA TYR A 220 -0.35 1.13 -19.80
C TYR A 220 -0.91 0.50 -18.51
N CYS A 221 -2.05 0.94 -18.00
CA CYS A 221 -2.47 0.66 -16.63
C CYS A 221 -3.36 -0.59 -16.55
N ILE A 222 -2.95 -1.59 -15.76
CA ILE A 222 -3.71 -2.83 -15.54
C ILE A 222 -4.78 -2.70 -14.43
N VAL A 223 -4.74 -1.62 -13.66
CA VAL A 223 -5.58 -1.43 -12.45
C VAL A 223 -7.08 -1.53 -12.73
N PRO A 224 -7.65 -0.93 -13.80
CA PRO A 224 -9.08 -1.05 -14.08
C PRO A 224 -9.54 -2.51 -14.27
N TYR A 225 -8.64 -3.38 -14.73
CA TYR A 225 -8.93 -4.80 -14.97
C TYR A 225 -8.71 -5.69 -13.74
N THR A 226 -7.94 -5.22 -12.75
CA THR A 226 -7.57 -6.02 -11.56
C THR A 226 -8.21 -5.54 -10.26
N ARG A 227 -8.67 -4.29 -10.21
CA ARG A 227 -9.41 -3.72 -9.07
C ARG A 227 -10.83 -3.28 -9.43
N GLY A 228 -11.24 -3.44 -10.68
CA GLY A 228 -12.59 -3.15 -11.14
C GLY A 228 -12.89 -1.65 -11.31
N PRO A 229 -14.18 -1.32 -11.52
CA PRO A 229 -14.63 0.05 -11.68
C PRO A 229 -14.44 0.86 -10.40
N GLU A 230 -14.38 2.18 -10.56
CA GLU A 230 -14.25 3.09 -9.43
C GLU A 230 -15.49 3.05 -8.52
N VAL A 231 -15.27 2.91 -7.22
CA VAL A 231 -16.29 2.90 -6.17
C VAL A 231 -15.81 3.77 -5.00
N HIS A 232 -16.59 4.78 -4.65
CA HIS A 232 -16.31 5.69 -3.53
C HIS A 232 -17.01 5.19 -2.26
N ARG A 233 -16.34 5.33 -1.12
CA ARG A 233 -16.92 4.95 0.18
C ARG A 233 -17.75 6.10 0.78
N PRO A 234 -18.78 5.82 1.59
CA PRO A 234 -19.55 6.86 2.28
C PRO A 234 -18.66 7.73 3.20
N PRO A 235 -18.81 9.07 3.20
CA PRO A 235 -18.03 9.97 4.06
C PRO A 235 -18.14 9.62 5.54
N ALA A 236 -19.35 9.29 6.01
CA ALA A 236 -19.61 8.93 7.40
C ALA A 236 -18.81 7.69 7.84
N ASN A 237 -18.71 6.68 6.98
CA ASN A 237 -17.94 5.46 7.26
C ASN A 237 -16.43 5.73 7.29
N ILE A 238 -15.93 6.54 6.36
CA ILE A 238 -14.53 6.95 6.33
C ILE A 238 -14.19 7.69 7.64
N ILE A 239 -15.02 8.65 8.05
CA ILE A 239 -14.80 9.42 9.28
C ILE A 239 -14.88 8.53 10.52
N ALA A 240 -15.82 7.57 10.57
CA ALA A 240 -15.92 6.61 11.66
C ALA A 240 -14.67 5.72 11.77
N GLU A 241 -14.13 5.26 10.64
CA GLU A 241 -12.88 4.49 10.60
C GLU A 241 -11.69 5.34 11.06
N VAL A 242 -11.58 6.57 10.57
CA VAL A 242 -10.53 7.51 10.98
C VAL A 242 -10.58 7.78 12.48
N ARG A 243 -11.78 8.02 13.04
CA ARG A 243 -11.96 8.25 14.47
C ARG A 243 -11.55 7.01 15.28
N LYS A 244 -11.99 5.82 14.86
CA LYS A 244 -11.60 4.54 15.49
C LYS A 244 -10.09 4.30 15.49
N LEU A 245 -9.40 4.66 14.41
CA LEU A 245 -7.93 4.56 14.32
C LEU A 245 -7.24 5.60 15.20
N ALA A 246 -7.74 6.83 15.23
CA ALA A 246 -7.22 7.90 16.08
C ALA A 246 -7.39 7.58 17.57
N ASP A 247 -8.55 7.06 17.97
CA ASP A 247 -8.80 6.55 19.33
C ASP A 247 -7.88 5.35 19.69
N GLY A 248 -7.36 4.69 18.66
CA GLY A 248 -6.35 3.64 18.74
C GLY A 248 -4.91 4.11 18.90
N GLY A 249 -4.66 5.43 18.82
CA GLY A 249 -3.34 6.03 18.89
C GLY A 249 -2.77 6.51 17.54
N ALA A 250 -3.53 6.46 16.45
CA ALA A 250 -3.06 6.96 15.16
C ALA A 250 -2.95 8.49 15.15
N LEU A 251 -1.72 8.98 14.90
CA LEU A 251 -1.40 10.40 14.78
C LEU A 251 -1.39 10.87 13.31
N GLU A 252 -1.01 9.99 12.38
CA GLU A 252 -1.01 10.25 10.95
C GLU A 252 -1.96 9.30 10.21
N ILE A 253 -2.89 9.87 9.45
CA ILE A 253 -3.79 9.13 8.57
C ILE A 253 -3.43 9.45 7.13
N THR A 254 -3.22 8.41 6.32
CA THR A 254 -3.03 8.55 4.87
C THR A 254 -4.23 7.96 4.12
N LEU A 255 -4.96 8.82 3.41
CA LEU A 255 -6.06 8.42 2.53
C LEU A 255 -5.50 7.77 1.26
N LEU A 256 -6.00 6.57 0.97
CA LEU A 256 -5.58 5.76 -0.18
C LEU A 256 -6.72 5.59 -1.19
N GLY A 257 -6.34 5.55 -2.45
CA GLY A 257 -7.20 5.23 -3.58
C GLY A 257 -6.36 5.19 -4.86
N GLN A 258 -6.95 4.71 -5.96
CA GLN A 258 -6.26 4.76 -7.26
C GLN A 258 -6.24 6.18 -7.85
N THR A 259 -7.26 6.98 -7.53
CA THR A 259 -7.44 8.37 -7.94
C THR A 259 -8.20 9.13 -6.86
N VAL A 260 -7.52 9.44 -5.74
CA VAL A 260 -8.22 9.96 -4.53
C VAL A 260 -8.95 11.27 -4.77
N ASN A 261 -8.40 12.15 -5.61
CA ASN A 261 -9.00 13.46 -5.92
C ASN A 261 -10.22 13.39 -6.84
N HIS A 262 -10.55 12.21 -7.37
CA HIS A 262 -11.80 11.98 -8.09
C HIS A 262 -12.93 11.53 -7.16
N TYR A 263 -12.71 11.53 -5.84
CA TYR A 263 -13.74 11.17 -4.86
C TYR A 263 -14.99 12.02 -5.01
N PHE A 264 -16.13 11.34 -5.16
CA PHE A 264 -17.45 11.94 -5.22
C PHE A 264 -18.47 11.01 -4.56
N TRP A 265 -19.21 11.55 -3.60
CA TRP A 265 -20.31 10.84 -2.95
C TRP A 265 -21.59 11.68 -3.04
N LYS A 266 -22.71 11.02 -3.33
CA LYS A 266 -24.04 11.65 -3.29
C LYS A 266 -24.82 11.06 -2.13
N GLU A 267 -25.11 11.89 -1.14
CA GLU A 267 -25.92 11.51 0.01
C GLU A 267 -27.37 11.23 -0.39
N PRO A 268 -28.13 10.47 0.43
CA PRO A 268 -29.54 10.17 0.15
C PRO A 268 -30.42 11.43 0.03
N ASP A 269 -30.06 12.51 0.71
CA ASP A 269 -30.74 13.82 0.66
C ASP A 269 -30.41 14.62 -0.62
N GLY A 270 -29.52 14.10 -1.48
CA GLY A 270 -29.10 14.72 -2.73
C GLY A 270 -27.85 15.59 -2.62
N ARG A 271 -27.32 15.83 -1.41
CA ARG A 271 -26.09 16.60 -1.20
C ARG A 271 -24.88 15.85 -1.78
N ALA A 272 -24.05 16.57 -2.52
CA ALA A 272 -22.80 16.04 -3.05
C ALA A 272 -21.64 16.36 -2.10
N VAL A 273 -20.77 15.38 -1.87
CA VAL A 273 -19.52 15.51 -1.12
C VAL A 273 -18.37 15.19 -2.09
N ARG A 274 -17.53 16.19 -2.37
CA ARG A 274 -16.33 16.06 -3.21
C ARG A 274 -15.12 15.77 -2.34
N PHE A 275 -13.97 15.52 -2.95
CA PHE A 275 -12.75 15.20 -2.20
C PHE A 275 -12.32 16.32 -1.23
N ALA A 276 -12.42 17.59 -1.65
CA ALA A 276 -12.13 18.74 -0.80
C ALA A 276 -13.04 18.78 0.44
N ASP A 277 -14.34 18.52 0.26
CA ASP A 277 -15.31 18.44 1.36
C ASP A 277 -14.96 17.30 2.32
N LEU A 278 -14.60 16.12 1.80
CA LEU A 278 -14.19 14.98 2.62
C LEU A 278 -12.95 15.31 3.48
N LEU A 279 -11.95 15.96 2.89
CA LEU A 279 -10.75 16.39 3.63
C LEU A 279 -11.11 17.35 4.76
N TYR A 280 -11.96 18.34 4.48
CA TYR A 280 -12.46 19.29 5.48
C TYR A 280 -13.27 18.58 6.58
N MET A 281 -14.18 17.68 6.21
CA MET A 281 -15.00 16.92 7.15
C MET A 281 -14.16 16.04 8.09
N ILE A 282 -13.13 15.35 7.58
CA ILE A 282 -12.22 14.55 8.41
C ILE A 282 -11.41 15.47 9.34
N HIS A 283 -10.90 16.60 8.81
CA HIS A 283 -10.18 17.58 9.60
C HIS A 283 -11.01 18.04 10.80
N GLU A 284 -12.25 18.46 10.58
CA GLU A 284 -13.11 18.97 11.66
C GLU A 284 -13.57 17.87 12.64
N ALA A 285 -13.96 16.70 12.11
CA ALA A 285 -14.56 15.64 12.91
C ALA A 285 -13.56 14.89 13.83
N VAL A 286 -12.27 14.90 13.49
CA VAL A 286 -11.25 14.08 14.20
C VAL A 286 -10.00 14.91 14.52
N PRO A 287 -10.09 15.87 15.46
CA PRO A 287 -8.99 16.79 15.76
C PRO A 287 -7.74 16.14 16.38
N SER A 288 -7.86 14.91 16.90
CA SER A 288 -6.75 14.11 17.42
C SER A 288 -5.77 13.64 16.34
N VAL A 289 -6.19 13.56 15.07
CA VAL A 289 -5.30 13.25 13.94
C VAL A 289 -4.42 14.47 13.67
N ARG A 290 -3.12 14.38 13.97
CA ARG A 290 -2.15 15.46 13.82
C ARG A 290 -1.72 15.69 12.36
N ARG A 291 -1.76 14.64 11.55
CA ARG A 291 -1.38 14.68 10.13
C ARG A 291 -2.39 13.94 9.28
N LEU A 292 -3.06 14.66 8.37
CA LEU A 292 -3.89 14.07 7.34
C LEU A 292 -3.15 14.16 6.00
N ARG A 293 -2.87 13.00 5.39
CA ARG A 293 -2.19 12.87 4.11
C ARG A 293 -3.10 12.17 3.12
N PHE A 294 -2.86 12.37 1.84
CA PHE A 294 -3.40 11.53 0.79
C PHE A 294 -2.32 11.29 -0.26
N VAL A 295 -2.44 10.23 -1.04
CA VAL A 295 -1.50 9.89 -2.11
C VAL A 295 -2.25 9.42 -3.34
N THR A 296 -1.58 9.48 -4.49
CA THR A 296 -2.11 9.03 -5.79
C THR A 296 -3.28 9.87 -6.29
N SER A 297 -2.94 11.03 -6.85
CA SER A 297 -3.90 11.92 -7.50
C SER A 297 -3.78 11.87 -9.03
N TYR A 298 -4.87 12.15 -9.73
CA TYR A 298 -4.89 12.29 -11.19
C TYR A 298 -4.81 13.78 -11.57
N PRO A 299 -3.73 14.23 -12.23
CA PRO A 299 -3.49 15.67 -12.47
C PRO A 299 -4.65 16.42 -13.12
N ARG A 300 -5.32 15.83 -14.12
CA ARG A 300 -6.45 16.46 -14.82
C ARG A 300 -7.61 16.82 -13.90
N ASP A 301 -7.84 16.02 -12.87
CA ASP A 301 -9.00 16.17 -11.98
C ASP A 301 -8.61 16.91 -10.69
N PHE A 302 -7.45 17.57 -10.65
CA PHE A 302 -6.98 18.27 -9.46
C PHE A 302 -7.48 19.72 -9.48
N GLY A 303 -8.50 19.98 -8.65
CA GLY A 303 -9.12 21.30 -8.53
C GLY A 303 -8.45 22.23 -7.53
N GLU A 304 -8.79 23.52 -7.63
CA GLU A 304 -8.39 24.56 -6.68
C GLU A 304 -9.04 24.40 -5.30
N ASP A 305 -10.21 23.74 -5.25
CA ASP A 305 -10.92 23.41 -4.03
C ASP A 305 -10.05 22.57 -3.07
N VAL A 306 -9.33 21.58 -3.58
CA VAL A 306 -8.39 20.77 -2.78
C VAL A 306 -7.23 21.63 -2.28
N LEU A 307 -6.67 22.51 -3.11
CA LEU A 307 -5.58 23.41 -2.71
C LEU A 307 -6.04 24.41 -1.64
N ALA A 308 -7.25 24.96 -1.77
CA ALA A 308 -7.85 25.86 -0.79
C ALA A 308 -8.09 25.16 0.56
N VAL A 309 -8.71 23.99 0.56
CA VAL A 309 -8.90 23.21 1.80
C VAL A 309 -7.57 22.85 2.44
N MET A 310 -6.58 22.43 1.64
CA MET A 310 -5.24 22.23 2.18
C MET A 310 -4.74 23.52 2.84
N ARG A 311 -4.76 24.66 2.14
CA ARG A 311 -4.26 25.96 2.65
C ARG A 311 -4.88 26.28 4.00
N ASP A 312 -6.20 26.14 4.11
CA ASP A 312 -7.00 26.57 5.26
C ASP A 312 -6.99 25.56 6.41
N CYS A 313 -6.67 24.28 6.15
CA CYS A 313 -6.63 23.20 7.15
C CYS A 313 -5.19 22.76 7.46
N PRO A 314 -4.53 23.31 8.51
CA PRO A 314 -3.08 23.14 8.73
C PRO A 314 -2.65 21.70 9.04
N ARG A 315 -3.55 20.83 9.52
CA ARG A 315 -3.22 19.41 9.76
C ARG A 315 -3.09 18.60 8.48
N ILE A 316 -3.61 19.10 7.35
CA ILE A 316 -3.43 18.45 6.05
C ILE A 316 -1.98 18.67 5.59
N CYS A 317 -1.28 17.58 5.30
CA CYS A 317 0.13 17.61 4.93
C CYS A 317 0.33 18.31 3.58
N ARG A 318 1.36 19.17 3.50
CA ARG A 318 1.80 19.92 2.31
C ARG A 318 2.56 19.02 1.33
N TYR A 319 1.92 17.93 0.93
CA TYR A 319 2.50 16.92 0.06
C TYR A 319 1.51 16.50 -1.02
N LEU A 320 1.92 16.63 -2.29
CA LEU A 320 1.13 16.21 -3.44
C LEU A 320 1.86 15.14 -4.23
N HIS A 321 1.20 14.01 -4.48
CA HIS A 321 1.69 12.99 -5.42
C HIS A 321 0.89 13.09 -6.73
N LEU A 322 1.53 13.68 -7.74
CA LEU A 322 0.94 14.01 -9.04
C LEU A 322 1.74 13.31 -10.15
N PRO A 323 1.34 12.11 -10.60
CA PRO A 323 2.07 11.38 -11.63
C PRO A 323 1.96 12.04 -13.01
N ALA A 324 3.04 12.64 -13.50
CA ALA A 324 3.12 13.25 -14.84
C ALA A 324 3.14 12.22 -15.96
N GLN A 325 3.86 11.11 -15.75
CA GLN A 325 4.12 9.98 -16.66
C GLN A 325 5.09 10.29 -17.81
N SER A 326 4.98 11.45 -18.45
CA SER A 326 5.90 11.93 -19.49
C SER A 326 5.84 13.46 -19.61
N GLY A 327 6.91 14.08 -20.12
CA GLY A 327 6.93 15.48 -20.52
C GLY A 327 6.54 15.75 -21.97
N SER A 328 6.27 14.70 -22.77
CA SER A 328 5.87 14.83 -24.18
C SER A 328 4.37 14.72 -24.37
N ASP A 329 3.76 15.71 -25.02
CA ASP A 329 2.33 15.68 -25.41
C ASP A 329 2.00 14.52 -26.34
N ARG A 330 2.95 14.05 -27.15
CA ARG A 330 2.76 12.87 -27.99
C ARG A 330 2.64 11.62 -27.13
N MET A 331 3.55 11.45 -26.16
CA MET A 331 3.50 10.34 -25.20
C MET A 331 2.26 10.40 -24.31
N LEU A 332 1.92 11.57 -23.77
CA LEU A 332 0.73 11.77 -22.94
C LEU A 332 -0.57 11.38 -23.67
N ARG A 333 -0.66 11.66 -24.98
CA ARG A 333 -1.77 11.21 -25.83
C ARG A 333 -1.80 9.69 -25.99
N LEU A 334 -0.67 9.04 -26.32
CA LEU A 334 -0.61 7.57 -26.41
C LEU A 334 -0.91 6.89 -25.05
N MET A 335 -0.53 7.54 -23.95
CA MET A 335 -0.82 7.13 -22.59
C MET A 335 -2.27 7.37 -22.15
N ARG A 336 -3.06 8.09 -22.95
CA ARG A 336 -4.45 8.51 -22.67
C ARG A 336 -4.58 9.32 -21.38
N ARG A 337 -3.70 10.30 -21.19
CA ARG A 337 -3.69 11.17 -19.99
C ARG A 337 -4.71 12.31 -20.05
N GLY A 338 -5.08 12.75 -21.25
CA GLY A 338 -6.09 13.80 -21.43
C GLY A 338 -5.70 15.16 -20.86
N TYR A 339 -4.40 15.43 -20.77
CA TYR A 339 -3.82 16.74 -20.48
C TYR A 339 -2.49 16.89 -21.25
N THR A 340 -2.03 18.12 -21.41
CA THR A 340 -0.71 18.45 -22.00
C THR A 340 0.33 18.75 -20.93
N ALA A 341 1.60 18.77 -21.30
CA ALA A 341 2.70 19.18 -20.43
C ALA A 341 2.51 20.62 -19.94
N ALA A 342 2.01 21.53 -20.79
CA ALA A 342 1.70 22.91 -20.41
C ALA A 342 0.63 22.99 -19.32
N GLN A 343 -0.51 22.29 -19.49
CA GLN A 343 -1.57 22.22 -18.47
C GLN A 343 -1.07 21.60 -17.15
N TYR A 344 -0.15 20.63 -17.24
CA TYR A 344 0.47 20.07 -16.06
C TYR A 344 1.36 21.10 -15.34
N VAL A 345 2.17 21.88 -16.08
CA VAL A 345 2.99 22.95 -15.50
C VAL A 345 2.11 24.03 -14.83
N GLU A 346 1.02 24.44 -15.47
CA GLU A 346 0.05 25.39 -14.89
C GLU A 346 -0.52 24.88 -13.56
N LEU A 347 -0.85 23.58 -13.47
CA LEU A 347 -1.28 22.97 -12.20
C LEU A 347 -0.20 23.06 -11.12
N ILE A 348 1.06 22.81 -11.47
CA ILE A 348 2.18 22.88 -10.51
C ILE A 348 2.42 24.31 -10.04
N ASP A 349 2.39 25.28 -10.95
CA ASP A 349 2.61 26.69 -10.63
C ASP A 349 1.50 27.20 -9.70
N ARG A 350 0.24 26.90 -10.02
CA ARG A 350 -0.90 27.24 -9.16
C ARG A 350 -0.81 26.57 -7.78
N ALA A 351 -0.39 25.31 -7.71
CA ALA A 351 -0.21 24.62 -6.43
C ALA A 351 0.84 25.33 -5.56
N ARG A 352 1.95 25.81 -6.15
CA ARG A 352 3.00 26.55 -5.44
C ARG A 352 2.60 27.96 -5.06
N GLU A 353 1.80 28.63 -5.89
CA GLU A 353 1.27 29.95 -5.58
C GLU A 353 0.34 29.89 -4.36
N MET A 354 -0.58 28.92 -4.33
CA MET A 354 -1.52 28.76 -3.22
C MET A 354 -0.85 28.15 -1.97
N LEU A 355 0.15 27.29 -2.15
CA LEU A 355 0.85 26.57 -1.09
C LEU A 355 2.38 26.69 -1.28
N PRO A 356 3.01 27.79 -0.83
CA PRO A 356 4.44 28.04 -1.06
C PRO A 356 5.40 26.97 -0.49
N ASP A 357 4.95 26.24 0.54
CA ASP A 357 5.70 25.17 1.20
C ASP A 357 5.36 23.75 0.68
N VAL A 358 4.61 23.64 -0.43
CA VAL A 358 4.18 22.34 -0.97
C VAL A 358 5.34 21.52 -1.53
N SER A 359 5.45 20.29 -1.05
CA SER A 359 6.33 19.27 -1.62
C SER A 359 5.57 18.44 -2.65
N ILE A 360 6.11 18.35 -3.87
CA ILE A 360 5.45 17.63 -4.97
C ILE A 360 6.31 16.46 -5.42
N ALA A 361 5.70 15.28 -5.52
CA ALA A 361 6.28 14.09 -6.11
C ALA A 361 5.54 13.67 -7.38
N SER A 362 6.25 13.02 -8.30
CA SER A 362 5.70 12.57 -9.59
C SER A 362 6.10 11.13 -9.91
N ASP A 363 5.56 10.58 -11.00
CA ASP A 363 5.99 9.30 -11.57
C ASP A 363 6.27 9.50 -13.07
N PHE A 364 7.25 8.78 -13.61
CA PHE A 364 7.59 8.78 -15.04
C PHE A 364 7.77 7.35 -15.57
N ILE A 365 7.41 7.14 -16.84
CA ILE A 365 7.63 5.88 -17.55
C ILE A 365 8.65 6.11 -18.66
N ALA A 366 9.84 5.53 -18.51
CA ALA A 366 10.90 5.56 -19.51
C ALA A 366 10.73 4.41 -20.51
N GLY A 367 10.83 4.72 -21.81
CA GLY A 367 10.79 3.74 -22.88
C GLY A 367 9.40 3.19 -23.18
N PHE A 368 8.37 4.03 -23.07
CA PHE A 368 7.03 3.69 -23.54
C PHE A 368 7.06 3.41 -25.07
N PRO A 369 6.19 2.52 -25.61
CA PRO A 369 6.16 2.21 -27.03
C PRO A 369 6.13 3.46 -27.92
N GLY A 370 7.08 3.50 -28.85
CA GLY A 370 7.29 4.59 -29.79
C GLY A 370 8.03 5.82 -29.22
N GLU A 371 8.52 5.83 -27.98
CA GLU A 371 9.20 7.00 -27.37
C GLU A 371 10.50 7.36 -28.10
N THR A 372 10.62 8.60 -28.60
CA THR A 372 11.83 9.11 -29.27
C THR A 372 12.78 9.80 -28.30
N GLU A 373 13.97 10.18 -28.78
CA GLU A 373 14.93 10.92 -27.96
C GLU A 373 14.44 12.32 -27.58
N ASP A 374 13.68 12.98 -28.46
CA ASP A 374 13.04 14.26 -28.15
C ASP A 374 11.98 14.12 -27.06
N ASP A 375 11.16 13.06 -27.06
CA ASP A 375 10.17 12.84 -26.00
C ASP A 375 10.83 12.61 -24.63
N HIS A 376 11.94 11.89 -24.64
CA HIS A 376 12.76 11.65 -23.45
C HIS A 376 13.38 12.95 -22.93
N ARG A 377 13.93 13.78 -23.83
CA ARG A 377 14.45 15.12 -23.50
C ARG A 377 13.38 16.01 -22.87
N LEU A 378 12.18 16.05 -23.45
CA LEU A 378 11.05 16.81 -22.90
C LEU A 378 10.66 16.33 -21.49
N SER A 379 10.79 15.02 -21.20
CA SER A 379 10.54 14.46 -19.87
C SER A 379 11.59 14.91 -18.86
N MET A 380 12.87 14.98 -19.23
CA MET A 380 13.92 15.56 -18.39
C MET A 380 13.68 17.06 -18.13
N ASP A 381 13.28 17.81 -19.16
CA ASP A 381 13.00 19.24 -19.05
C ASP A 381 11.81 19.50 -18.12
N LEU A 382 10.77 18.65 -18.17
CA LEU A 382 9.65 18.74 -17.24
C LEU A 382 10.08 18.51 -15.79
N ILE A 383 10.97 17.53 -15.52
CA ILE A 383 11.51 17.31 -14.16
C ILE A 383 12.24 18.56 -13.65
N ARG A 384 13.08 19.17 -14.49
CA ARG A 384 13.81 20.41 -14.14
C ARG A 384 12.86 21.57 -13.90
N ARG A 385 11.84 21.77 -14.75
CA ARG A 385 10.87 22.87 -14.64
C ARG A 385 9.96 22.72 -13.42
N CYS A 386 9.45 21.52 -13.18
CA CYS A 386 8.52 21.27 -12.10
C CYS A 386 9.22 21.05 -10.75
N ARG A 387 10.53 20.83 -10.72
CA ARG A 387 11.35 20.71 -9.48
C ARG A 387 10.70 19.78 -8.44
N PHE A 388 10.49 18.52 -8.78
CA PHE A 388 9.87 17.56 -7.85
C PHE A 388 10.83 17.21 -6.71
N LYS A 389 10.31 17.03 -5.48
CA LYS A 389 11.14 16.51 -4.37
C LYS A 389 11.62 15.09 -4.63
N ASN A 390 10.82 14.31 -5.35
CA ASN A 390 11.09 12.93 -5.70
C ASN A 390 10.25 12.57 -6.93
N SER A 391 10.80 11.72 -7.80
CA SER A 391 10.04 11.12 -8.90
C SER A 391 10.26 9.62 -8.93
N PHE A 392 9.18 8.85 -8.98
CA PHE A 392 9.25 7.40 -9.17
C PHE A 392 9.34 7.09 -10.67
N ILE A 393 10.55 6.79 -11.12
CA ILE A 393 10.84 6.60 -12.54
C ILE A 393 10.97 5.09 -12.82
N PHE A 394 10.09 4.58 -13.67
CA PHE A 394 10.03 3.16 -14.02
C PHE A 394 10.31 2.96 -15.51
N LYS A 395 10.92 1.83 -15.84
CA LYS A 395 10.98 1.38 -17.24
C LYS A 395 9.62 0.83 -17.65
N TYR A 396 9.19 1.10 -18.87
CA TYR A 396 7.98 0.50 -19.41
C TYR A 396 8.11 -1.03 -19.43
N SER A 397 7.10 -1.69 -18.89
CA SER A 397 6.94 -3.14 -18.89
C SER A 397 5.54 -3.45 -19.42
N PRO A 398 5.42 -4.18 -20.55
CA PRO A 398 4.13 -4.51 -21.11
C PRO A 398 3.33 -5.39 -20.15
N ARG A 399 2.07 -5.04 -19.95
CA ARG A 399 1.15 -5.80 -19.09
C ARG A 399 0.07 -6.46 -19.96
N PRO A 400 0.01 -7.79 -20.00
CA PRO A 400 -1.06 -8.49 -20.71
C PRO A 400 -2.44 -7.97 -20.30
N GLY A 401 -3.28 -7.64 -21.28
CA GLY A 401 -4.62 -7.09 -21.06
C GLY A 401 -4.70 -5.55 -21.07
N THR A 402 -3.59 -4.83 -21.08
CA THR A 402 -3.60 -3.36 -21.24
C THR A 402 -3.73 -2.94 -22.70
N ALA A 403 -4.19 -1.72 -22.96
CA ALA A 403 -4.32 -1.20 -24.33
C ALA A 403 -2.95 -1.08 -25.01
N ALA A 404 -1.95 -0.57 -24.29
CA ALA A 404 -0.59 -0.42 -24.82
C ALA A 404 0.00 -1.77 -25.24
N ALA A 405 -0.19 -2.83 -24.45
CA ALA A 405 0.29 -4.18 -24.79
C ALA A 405 -0.45 -4.83 -25.97
N ARG A 406 -1.64 -4.35 -26.35
CA ARG A 406 -2.41 -4.86 -27.49
C ARG A 406 -2.19 -4.05 -28.77
N GLU A 407 -2.10 -2.73 -28.62
CA GLU A 407 -2.16 -1.77 -29.72
C GLU A 407 -0.77 -1.32 -30.19
N TYR A 408 0.24 -1.37 -29.33
CA TYR A 408 1.57 -0.85 -29.64
C TYR A 408 2.64 -1.94 -29.55
N PRO A 409 3.53 -2.06 -30.56
CA PRO A 409 4.70 -2.93 -30.46
C PRO A 409 5.66 -2.38 -29.39
N ASP A 410 6.23 -3.25 -28.56
CA ASP A 410 7.29 -2.84 -27.62
C ASP A 410 8.62 -2.67 -28.37
N ASP A 411 8.75 -1.55 -29.07
CA ASP A 411 9.80 -1.23 -30.05
C ASP A 411 11.03 -0.53 -29.46
N VAL A 412 10.97 -0.10 -28.20
CA VAL A 412 12.12 0.51 -27.50
C VAL A 412 13.01 -0.58 -26.89
N PRO A 413 14.30 -0.72 -27.27
CA PRO A 413 15.18 -1.74 -26.73
C PRO A 413 15.40 -1.62 -25.22
N VAL A 414 15.54 -2.75 -24.51
CA VAL A 414 15.72 -2.78 -23.05
C VAL A 414 16.91 -1.93 -22.57
N GLU A 415 18.00 -1.91 -23.32
CA GLU A 415 19.18 -1.09 -22.99
C GLU A 415 18.90 0.41 -23.14
N VAL A 416 18.09 0.82 -24.11
CA VAL A 416 17.61 2.22 -24.22
C VAL A 416 16.69 2.57 -23.05
N LYS A 417 15.75 1.68 -22.68
CA LYS A 417 14.90 1.88 -21.49
C LYS A 417 15.75 2.06 -20.22
N ARG A 418 16.81 1.26 -20.07
CA ARG A 418 17.75 1.34 -18.93
C ARG A 418 18.53 2.65 -18.93
N ARG A 419 19.09 3.05 -20.08
CA ARG A 419 19.80 4.33 -20.23
C ARG A 419 18.90 5.51 -19.85
N ARG A 420 17.72 5.60 -20.46
CA ARG A 420 16.74 6.68 -20.20
C ARG A 420 16.27 6.73 -18.75
N ASN A 421 16.03 5.57 -18.15
CA ASN A 421 15.67 5.49 -16.72
C ASN A 421 16.78 6.08 -15.83
N ASN A 422 18.04 5.75 -16.10
CA ASN A 422 19.18 6.28 -15.35
C ASN A 422 19.37 7.79 -15.56
N GLU A 423 19.18 8.28 -16.78
CA GLU A 423 19.26 9.71 -17.12
C GLU A 423 18.17 10.53 -16.38
N LEU A 424 16.91 10.06 -16.40
CA LEU A 424 15.83 10.72 -15.63
C LEU A 424 16.11 10.66 -14.12
N LEU A 425 16.65 9.55 -13.61
CA LEU A 425 17.03 9.42 -12.20
C LEU A 425 18.14 10.41 -11.83
N ALA A 426 19.13 10.59 -12.69
CA ALA A 426 20.22 11.56 -12.47
C ALA A 426 19.67 12.98 -12.39
N VAL A 427 18.83 13.40 -13.34
CA VAL A 427 18.19 14.72 -13.32
C VAL A 427 17.33 14.92 -12.08
N GLN A 428 16.57 13.89 -11.67
CA GLN A 428 15.78 13.95 -10.44
C GLN A 428 16.66 14.05 -9.18
N GLN A 429 17.82 13.39 -9.14
CA GLN A 429 18.74 13.46 -8.01
C GLN A 429 19.38 14.85 -7.89
N GLU A 430 19.75 15.47 -9.01
CA GLU A 430 20.24 16.86 -9.04
C GLU A 430 19.21 17.82 -8.43
N VAL A 431 17.97 17.76 -8.93
CA VAL A 431 16.86 18.59 -8.44
C VAL A 431 16.57 18.34 -6.95
N ALA A 432 16.48 17.07 -6.55
CA ALA A 432 16.17 16.72 -5.16
C ALA A 432 17.26 17.17 -4.19
N LEU A 433 18.53 17.05 -4.58
CA LEU A 433 19.65 17.53 -3.76
C LEU A 433 19.61 19.04 -3.59
N GLU A 434 19.31 19.80 -4.65
CA GLU A 434 19.19 21.25 -4.58
C GLU A 434 18.07 21.67 -3.61
N LEU A 435 16.89 21.04 -3.71
CA LEU A 435 15.76 21.29 -2.80
C LEU A 435 16.11 20.92 -1.36
N ASN A 436 16.75 19.77 -1.13
CA ASN A 436 17.11 19.33 0.21
C ASN A 436 18.18 20.22 0.84
N ARG A 437 19.14 20.76 0.06
CA ARG A 437 20.17 21.69 0.57
C ARG A 437 19.58 22.93 1.22
N ALA A 438 18.43 23.42 0.73
CA ALA A 438 17.73 24.54 1.33
C ALA A 438 17.19 24.23 2.74
N MET A 439 17.07 22.95 3.12
CA MET A 439 16.58 22.51 4.43
C MET A 439 17.68 22.43 5.50
N VAL A 440 18.96 22.51 5.14
CA VAL A 440 20.06 22.48 6.10
C VAL A 440 19.94 23.65 7.07
N GLY A 441 20.08 23.38 8.37
CA GLY A 441 19.92 24.36 9.45
C GLY A 441 18.47 24.58 9.89
N GLN A 442 17.48 24.07 9.16
CA GLN A 442 16.08 24.16 9.56
C GLN A 442 15.73 23.08 10.59
N THR A 443 14.80 23.39 11.49
CA THR A 443 14.17 22.39 12.35
C THR A 443 12.86 21.94 11.72
N VAL A 444 12.71 20.63 11.54
CA VAL A 444 11.52 20.04 10.89
C VAL A 444 10.84 19.04 11.82
N GLU A 445 9.51 18.99 11.70
CA GLU A 445 8.68 18.01 12.40
C GLU A 445 8.76 16.65 11.67
N VAL A 446 9.12 15.59 12.39
CA VAL A 446 9.32 14.24 11.87
C VAL A 446 8.40 13.25 12.58
N MET A 447 7.59 12.53 11.81
CA MET A 447 6.87 11.35 12.29
C MET A 447 7.83 10.16 12.26
N VAL A 448 8.19 9.63 13.43
CA VAL A 448 9.17 8.55 13.56
C VAL A 448 8.54 7.22 13.16
N GLU A 449 9.14 6.54 12.19
CA GLU A 449 8.68 5.23 11.69
C GLU A 449 9.31 4.07 12.48
N GLY A 450 10.53 4.26 13.00
CA GLY A 450 11.26 3.25 13.78
C GLY A 450 12.74 3.24 13.43
N PRO A 451 13.47 2.16 13.76
CA PRO A 451 14.88 2.00 13.39
C PRO A 451 15.12 2.10 11.89
N SER A 452 16.16 2.83 11.50
CA SER A 452 16.60 2.93 10.11
C SER A 452 17.04 1.55 9.60
N PRO A 453 16.57 1.12 8.41
CA PRO A 453 17.00 -0.15 7.80
C PRO A 453 18.53 -0.24 7.58
N VAL A 454 19.21 0.91 7.45
CA VAL A 454 20.67 1.01 7.27
C VAL A 454 21.39 1.11 8.62
N GLY A 455 20.73 1.68 9.62
CA GLY A 455 21.27 1.98 10.95
C GLY A 455 21.23 0.82 11.94
N ALA A 456 20.45 -0.23 11.69
CA ALA A 456 20.44 -1.46 12.49
C ALA A 456 21.79 -2.23 12.49
N ARG A 457 22.84 -1.69 11.85
CA ARG A 457 24.19 -2.24 11.72
C ARG A 457 25.27 -1.52 12.54
N ARG A 458 24.94 -0.52 13.36
CA ARG A 458 25.93 0.18 14.21
C ARG A 458 25.54 0.06 15.68
N SER A 459 26.21 -0.85 16.39
CA SER A 459 26.26 -0.85 17.86
C SER A 459 27.12 0.30 18.36
N ALA A 460 26.90 0.75 19.60
CA ALA A 460 27.48 1.97 20.16
C ALA A 460 29.01 1.92 20.43
N ALA A 461 29.70 0.87 19.98
CA ALA A 461 31.15 0.71 20.07
C ALA A 461 31.91 1.29 18.86
N ASP A 462 31.26 1.50 17.71
CA ASP A 462 31.93 1.90 16.45
C ASP A 462 31.91 3.42 16.21
N ALA A 463 31.77 4.23 17.27
CA ALA A 463 31.94 5.69 17.18
C ALA A 463 33.42 6.11 17.08
N ALA A 464 34.35 5.14 17.14
CA ALA A 464 35.75 5.31 16.82
C ALA A 464 36.19 4.13 15.94
N ASP A 465 36.82 4.45 14.80
CA ASP A 465 37.52 3.57 13.86
C ASP A 465 36.73 2.91 12.71
N ASP A 466 37.15 3.25 11.49
CA ASP A 466 36.73 2.71 10.20
C ASP A 466 37.26 1.27 10.00
N ALA A 467 36.42 0.25 10.18
CA ALA A 467 36.70 -1.13 9.73
C ALA A 467 35.41 -1.89 9.32
N PRO A 468 35.49 -2.87 8.41
CA PRO A 468 34.32 -3.41 7.71
C PRO A 468 33.55 -4.52 8.47
N ALA A 469 32.27 -4.61 8.12
CA ALA A 469 31.19 -5.33 8.81
C ALA A 469 31.38 -6.86 8.97
N ALA A 470 31.16 -7.34 10.19
CA ALA A 470 30.92 -8.76 10.53
C ALA A 470 29.48 -8.98 11.03
N ALA A 471 29.04 -10.24 11.01
CA ALA A 471 27.64 -10.70 11.07
C ALA A 471 26.86 -10.35 12.37
N ALA A 472 25.54 -10.22 12.20
CA ALA A 472 24.56 -9.75 13.18
C ALA A 472 24.46 -10.60 14.46
N ALA A 473 24.38 -9.93 15.63
CA ALA A 473 24.03 -10.51 16.92
C ALA A 473 22.62 -10.07 17.38
N PRO A 474 21.90 -10.87 18.20
CA PRO A 474 20.55 -10.55 18.65
C PRO A 474 20.49 -9.40 19.68
N TRP A 475 19.40 -8.62 19.62
CA TRP A 475 19.08 -7.43 20.43
C TRP A 475 19.06 -7.69 21.96
N ARG A 476 19.55 -6.72 22.75
CA ARG A 476 19.42 -6.66 24.22
C ARG A 476 18.80 -5.31 24.65
N PRO A 477 17.89 -5.28 25.64
CA PRO A 477 17.28 -4.03 26.09
C PRO A 477 18.20 -3.23 27.03
N GLY A 478 18.31 -1.94 26.77
CA GLY A 478 18.91 -0.93 27.66
C GLY A 478 20.19 -0.31 27.12
N LYS A 479 20.08 0.96 26.70
CA LYS A 479 21.18 1.94 26.56
C LYS A 479 21.95 2.06 25.23
N GLU A 480 21.40 1.64 24.09
CA GLU A 480 21.99 1.97 22.79
C GLU A 480 21.08 2.92 22.00
N ILE A 481 21.59 4.13 21.76
CA ILE A 481 21.07 5.07 20.76
C ILE A 481 21.13 4.35 19.41
N CYS A 482 20.01 4.25 18.70
CA CYS A 482 19.99 3.71 17.34
C CYS A 482 19.65 4.81 16.35
N GLN A 483 20.10 4.66 15.10
CA GLN A 483 19.65 5.55 14.05
C GLN A 483 18.20 5.23 13.73
N LEU A 484 17.31 6.19 13.98
CA LEU A 484 15.90 6.17 13.62
C LEU A 484 15.69 6.75 12.23
N SER A 485 14.59 6.37 11.60
CA SER A 485 14.07 6.97 10.38
C SER A 485 12.65 7.46 10.61
N GLY A 486 12.34 8.60 10.01
CA GLY A 486 11.01 9.18 10.03
C GLY A 486 10.71 9.97 8.77
N ARG A 487 9.49 10.53 8.70
CA ARG A 487 9.08 11.38 7.57
C ARG A 487 8.53 12.72 8.03
N THR A 488 8.88 13.76 7.29
CA THR A 488 8.30 15.10 7.47
C THR A 488 6.87 15.18 6.93
N ARG A 489 6.23 16.34 7.13
CA ARG A 489 4.94 16.67 6.49
C ARG A 489 5.03 16.63 4.95
N GLY A 490 6.14 17.09 4.37
CA GLY A 490 6.45 17.01 2.93
C GLY A 490 6.92 15.64 2.46
N ASP A 491 6.88 14.61 3.32
CA ASP A 491 7.27 13.23 3.05
C ASP A 491 8.79 13.06 2.77
N GLN A 492 9.63 14.03 3.15
CA GLN A 492 11.09 13.85 3.15
C GLN A 492 11.47 12.80 4.19
N ILE A 493 12.36 11.87 3.82
CA ILE A 493 12.92 10.88 4.75
C ILE A 493 13.97 11.59 5.61
N VAL A 494 13.88 11.43 6.93
CA VAL A 494 14.83 12.01 7.89
C VAL A 494 15.42 10.90 8.75
N CYS A 495 16.74 10.77 8.72
CA CYS A 495 17.48 9.87 9.59
C CYS A 495 18.13 10.68 10.73
N PHE A 496 18.01 10.20 11.97
CA PHE A 496 18.60 10.84 13.12
C PHE A 496 18.80 9.82 14.24
N ASP A 497 19.74 10.07 15.13
CA ASP A 497 20.05 9.17 16.23
C ASP A 497 19.11 9.47 17.42
N GLY A 498 18.52 8.42 18.01
CA GLY A 498 17.56 8.57 19.11
C GLY A 498 17.21 7.25 19.80
N ASP A 499 16.31 7.34 20.79
CA ASP A 499 15.80 6.18 21.52
C ASP A 499 14.71 5.46 20.70
N PRO A 500 14.76 4.11 20.52
CA PRO A 500 13.73 3.35 19.81
C PRO A 500 12.28 3.61 20.26
N SER A 501 12.08 3.98 21.53
CA SER A 501 10.76 4.32 22.10
C SER A 501 10.13 5.60 21.50
N LEU A 502 10.89 6.34 20.69
CA LEU A 502 10.37 7.44 19.89
C LEU A 502 9.57 6.97 18.67
N ALA A 503 9.60 5.67 18.31
CA ALA A 503 8.79 5.12 17.24
C ALA A 503 7.30 5.45 17.45
N GLY A 504 6.64 5.92 16.39
CA GLY A 504 5.25 6.35 16.45
C GLY A 504 5.01 7.73 17.09
N ARG A 505 6.05 8.47 17.46
CA ARG A 505 5.93 9.85 17.95
C ARG A 505 6.24 10.87 16.87
N ILE A 506 5.81 12.11 17.12
CA ILE A 506 6.22 13.27 16.34
C ILE A 506 7.32 14.00 17.11
N VAL A 507 8.47 14.21 16.46
CA VAL A 507 9.65 14.84 17.07
C VAL A 507 10.19 15.96 16.19
N ASN A 508 10.95 16.88 16.79
CA ASN A 508 11.62 17.96 16.08
C ASN A 508 13.08 17.60 15.81
N VAL A 509 13.50 17.69 14.55
CA VAL A 509 14.86 17.35 14.12
C VAL A 509 15.46 18.53 13.39
N ALA A 510 16.62 19.00 13.87
CA ALA A 510 17.42 20.00 13.17
C ALA A 510 18.23 19.30 12.06
N ILE A 511 18.02 19.71 10.81
CA ILE A 511 18.69 19.11 9.65
C ILE A 511 20.13 19.62 9.57
N ILE A 512 21.09 18.69 9.49
CA ILE A 512 22.53 18.98 9.47
C ILE A 512 23.18 18.63 8.14
N GLU A 513 22.67 17.60 7.47
CA GLU A 513 23.26 17.04 6.26
C GLU A 513 22.14 16.53 5.38
N VAL A 514 22.37 16.53 4.06
CA VAL A 514 21.38 16.09 3.09
C VAL A 514 22.00 15.28 1.97
N SER A 515 21.21 14.37 1.44
CA SER A 515 21.45 13.63 0.21
C SER A 515 20.28 13.86 -0.75
N PRO A 516 20.34 13.39 -2.00
CA PRO A 516 19.18 13.45 -2.89
C PRO A 516 17.94 12.70 -2.35
N LEU A 517 18.14 11.65 -1.53
CA LEU A 517 17.08 10.71 -1.14
C LEU A 517 16.60 10.89 0.31
N ALA A 518 17.45 11.43 1.18
CA ALA A 518 17.18 11.55 2.60
C ALA A 518 17.91 12.74 3.23
N LEU A 519 17.34 13.26 4.31
CA LEU A 519 17.93 14.25 5.19
C LEU A 519 18.53 13.52 6.41
N ARG A 520 19.58 14.10 6.99
CA ARG A 520 20.14 13.67 8.26
C ARG A 520 20.10 14.82 9.24
N GLY A 521 19.73 14.53 10.47
CA GLY A 521 19.52 15.55 11.49
C GLY A 521 19.90 15.12 12.89
N ARG A 522 19.75 16.05 13.83
CA ARG A 522 19.87 15.82 15.28
C ARG A 522 18.55 16.17 15.95
N LEU A 523 18.15 15.32 16.90
CA LEU A 523 16.97 15.59 17.73
C LEU A 523 17.16 16.90 18.49
N VAL A 524 16.16 17.79 18.43
CA VAL A 524 16.14 19.04 19.21
C VAL A 524 15.45 18.74 20.55
N GLY A 525 15.99 19.29 21.64
CA GLY A 525 15.68 18.98 23.06
C GLY A 525 14.22 18.59 23.37
N GLY A 526 14.09 17.54 24.19
CA GLY A 526 12.89 16.76 24.43
C GLY A 526 11.70 17.52 24.99
N ASP A 527 10.57 17.39 24.30
CA ASP A 527 9.38 16.68 24.79
C ASP A 527 8.57 16.32 23.53
N GLY A 528 8.38 15.01 23.31
CA GLY A 528 7.44 14.56 22.29
C GLY A 528 6.05 15.06 22.65
N VAL A 529 5.42 15.80 21.74
CA VAL A 529 4.00 16.19 21.88
C VAL A 529 3.10 14.97 21.67
#